data_AF-A0A349N443-F1
#
_entry.id   AF-A0A349N443-F1
#
_cell.length_a   1.000
_cell.length_b   1.000
_cell.length_c   1.000
_cell.angle_alpha   90.00
_cell.angle_beta   90.00
_cell.angle_gamma   90.00
#
_symmetry.space_group_name_H-M   'P 1'
#
loop_
_entity.id
_entity.type
_entity.pdbx_description
1 polymer ?
#
loop_
_entity_poly.entity_id
_entity_poly.type
_entity_poly.pdbx_seq_one_letter_code
_entity_poly.pdbx_strand_id
1 'polypeptide(L)' 'SSDGMAAATKWVEPTPSDYADVQNESQLLSNTRQLVTDSLRSGEGYFSADGRELIYQSEQPGDNPFYQIFVLDLE' A
#
# COMPACT_ATOMS: atom_id res chain seq x y z
N SER A 1 7.30 -2.78 -38.89
CA SER A 1 6.59 -2.08 -37.80
C SER A 1 7.32 -2.39 -36.53
N SER A 2 7.72 -1.35 -35.81
CA SER A 2 8.56 -1.41 -34.61
C SER A 2 7.84 -0.64 -33.51
N ASP A 3 6.78 -1.23 -33.00
CA ASP A 3 5.95 -0.72 -31.91
C ASP A 3 6.19 -1.60 -30.68
N GLY A 4 6.94 -1.08 -29.70
CA GLY A 4 6.97 -1.70 -28.37
C GLY A 4 8.31 -1.84 -27.66
N MET A 5 9.39 -1.15 -28.04
CA MET A 5 10.53 -1.03 -27.12
C MET A 5 10.17 -0.11 -25.96
N ALA A 6 9.79 -0.70 -24.82
CA ALA A 6 9.78 -0.01 -23.54
C ALA A 6 11.22 0.44 -23.26
N ALA A 7 11.46 1.74 -23.24
CA ALA A 7 12.70 2.29 -22.73
C ALA A 7 12.75 1.96 -21.23
N ALA A 8 13.43 0.89 -20.86
CA ALA A 8 13.89 0.70 -19.49
C ALA A 8 14.87 1.85 -19.22
N THR A 9 14.38 2.92 -18.60
CA THR A 9 15.26 3.91 -17.98
C THR A 9 16.20 3.15 -17.06
N LYS A 10 17.51 3.24 -17.31
CA LYS A 10 18.55 2.69 -16.44
C LYS A 10 18.18 3.02 -15.00
N TRP A 11 18.13 2.03 -14.12
CA TRP A 11 17.92 2.25 -12.70
C TRP A 11 18.95 3.28 -12.21
N VAL A 12 18.45 4.41 -11.72
CA VAL A 12 19.23 5.44 -11.04
C VAL A 12 18.88 5.31 -9.56
N GLU A 13 19.90 5.20 -8.72
CA GLU A 13 19.68 5.24 -7.27
C GLU A 13 18.97 6.55 -6.93
N PRO A 14 17.82 6.50 -6.23
CA PRO A 14 17.15 7.72 -5.82
C PRO A 14 18.09 8.53 -4.93
N THR A 15 18.22 9.81 -5.21
CA THR A 15 18.90 10.71 -4.29
C THR A 15 18.11 10.69 -2.98
N PRO A 16 18.76 10.45 -1.82
CA PRO A 16 18.07 10.49 -0.55
C PRO A 16 17.34 11.82 -0.38
N SER A 17 16.11 11.76 0.14
CA SER A 17 15.37 12.95 0.54
C SER A 17 16.17 13.72 1.59
N ASP A 18 16.16 15.05 1.55
CA ASP A 18 16.67 15.90 2.64
C ASP A 18 15.99 15.58 3.99
N TYR A 19 14.85 14.89 3.95
CA TYR A 19 14.08 14.45 5.10
C TYR A 19 14.31 12.98 5.49
N ALA A 20 15.24 12.25 4.86
CA ALA A 20 15.41 10.81 5.07
C ALA A 20 15.64 10.42 6.54
N ASP A 21 16.33 11.28 7.31
CA ASP A 21 16.66 11.02 8.71
C ASP A 21 15.77 11.79 9.71
N VAL A 22 14.74 12.51 9.24
CA VAL A 22 13.91 13.35 10.11
C VAL A 22 12.96 12.51 10.96
N GLN A 23 13.16 12.53 12.28
CA GLN A 23 12.41 11.73 13.26
C GLN A 23 11.16 12.46 13.82
N ASN A 24 10.40 13.16 12.98
CA ASN A 24 9.22 13.93 13.40
C ASN A 24 7.91 13.14 13.33
N GLU A 25 7.94 11.90 12.86
CA GLU A 25 6.74 11.09 12.63
C GLU A 25 5.85 11.00 13.86
N SER A 26 6.41 10.69 15.02
CA SER A 26 5.66 10.59 16.30
C SER A 26 5.12 11.91 16.82
N GLN A 27 5.65 13.05 16.35
CA GLN A 27 5.14 14.37 16.69
C GLN A 27 3.96 14.77 15.78
N LEU A 28 3.96 14.31 14.54
CA LEU A 28 2.98 14.69 13.51
C LEU A 28 1.81 13.69 13.43
N LEU A 29 2.10 12.41 13.62
CA LEU A 29 1.15 11.30 13.58
C LEU A 29 0.92 10.79 14.99
N SER A 30 -0.33 10.86 15.45
CA SER A 30 -0.77 10.27 16.70
C SER A 30 -1.83 9.22 16.44
N ASN A 31 -1.89 8.19 17.29
CA ASN A 31 -2.89 7.11 17.23
C ASN A 31 -2.91 6.35 15.88
N THR A 32 -1.76 6.16 15.25
CA THR A 32 -1.63 5.27 14.08
C THR A 32 -1.98 3.83 14.48
N ARG A 33 -2.85 3.18 13.70
CA ARG A 33 -3.30 1.79 13.93
C ARG A 33 -3.20 1.00 12.64
N GLN A 34 -2.61 -0.19 12.73
CA GLN A 34 -2.60 -1.15 11.63
C GLN A 34 -3.97 -1.82 11.54
N LEU A 35 -4.62 -1.74 10.38
CA LEU A 35 -5.96 -2.32 10.18
C LEU A 35 -5.90 -3.73 9.57
N VAL A 36 -4.95 -3.98 8.67
CA VAL A 36 -4.78 -5.27 7.99
C VAL A 36 -3.55 -5.98 8.56
N THR A 37 -3.74 -7.10 9.26
CA THR A 37 -2.67 -7.86 9.93
C THR A 37 -2.33 -9.17 9.23
N ASP A 38 -3.30 -9.83 8.61
CA ASP A 38 -3.17 -11.22 8.16
C ASP A 38 -2.77 -11.34 6.68
N SER A 39 -2.34 -10.23 6.08
CA SER A 39 -2.00 -10.12 4.66
C SER A 39 -0.54 -10.43 4.41
N LEU A 40 -0.23 -11.16 3.34
CA LEU A 40 1.14 -11.28 2.82
C LEU A 40 1.58 -9.95 2.19
N ARG A 41 0.66 -9.31 1.44
CA ARG A 41 0.84 -8.03 0.76
C ARG A 41 -0.49 -7.30 0.63
N SER A 42 -0.49 -6.01 0.97
CA SER A 42 -1.65 -5.13 0.79
C SER A 42 -1.47 -4.25 -0.44
N GLY A 43 -2.55 -4.03 -1.19
CA GLY A 43 -2.62 -3.16 -2.36
C GLY A 43 -3.40 -1.88 -2.07
N GLU A 44 -4.23 -1.44 -3.02
CA GLU A 44 -5.11 -0.28 -2.85
C GLU A 44 -6.22 -0.52 -1.81
N GLY A 45 -6.68 0.55 -1.17
CA GLY A 45 -7.82 0.51 -0.25
C GLY A 45 -8.63 1.81 -0.26
N TYR A 46 -9.93 1.69 -0.02
CA TYR A 46 -10.92 2.76 -0.06
C TYR A 46 -11.82 2.67 1.18
N PHE A 47 -12.04 3.79 1.85
CA PHE A 47 -13.07 3.88 2.86
C PHE A 47 -14.43 4.03 2.19
N SER A 48 -15.44 3.35 2.74
CA SER A 48 -16.84 3.67 2.49
C SER A 48 -17.14 5.14 2.78
N ALA A 49 -18.21 5.68 2.20
CA ALA A 49 -18.53 7.11 2.28
C ALA A 49 -18.77 7.59 3.73
N ASP A 50 -19.24 6.71 4.62
CA ASP A 50 -19.45 6.99 6.04
C ASP A 50 -18.26 6.57 6.93
N GLY A 51 -17.21 5.97 6.33
CA GLY A 51 -15.99 5.58 7.01
C GLY A 51 -16.10 4.30 7.86
N ARG A 52 -17.19 3.55 7.74
CA ARG A 52 -17.47 2.37 8.58
C ARG A 52 -16.89 1.07 8.05
N GLU A 53 -16.59 1.05 6.75
CA GLU A 53 -15.97 -0.08 6.08
C GLU A 53 -14.69 0.36 5.35
N LEU A 54 -13.70 -0.54 5.32
CA LEU A 54 -12.51 -0.47 4.46
C LEU A 54 -12.61 -1.56 3.39
N ILE A 55 -12.66 -1.16 2.11
CA ILE A 55 -12.58 -2.05 0.95
C ILE A 55 -11.12 -2.05 0.49
N TYR A 56 -10.45 -3.21 0.48
CA TYR A 56 -9.01 -3.27 0.19
C TYR A 56 -8.59 -4.50 -0.61
N GLN A 57 -7.47 -4.35 -1.33
CA GLN A 57 -6.78 -5.45 -2.01
C GLN A 57 -5.80 -6.14 -1.07
N SER A 58 -5.81 -7.47 -1.05
CA SER A 58 -4.85 -8.26 -0.27
C SER A 58 -4.52 -9.59 -0.94
N GLU A 59 -3.25 -9.96 -0.88
CA GLU A 59 -2.79 -11.35 -1.04
C GLU A 59 -2.81 -12.02 0.34
N GLN A 60 -3.60 -13.08 0.46
CA GLN A 60 -3.75 -13.85 1.70
C GLN A 60 -2.92 -15.13 1.63
N PRO A 61 -2.43 -15.66 2.76
CA PRO A 61 -1.84 -16.99 2.80
C PRO A 61 -2.82 -18.04 2.24
N GLY A 62 -2.35 -18.91 1.35
CA GLY A 62 -3.15 -19.97 0.75
C GLY A 62 -2.77 -20.28 -0.70
N ASP A 63 -3.62 -21.01 -1.38
CA ASP A 63 -3.35 -21.51 -2.74
C ASP A 63 -3.55 -20.45 -3.83
N ASN A 64 -4.25 -19.35 -3.55
CA ASN A 64 -4.50 -18.29 -4.51
C ASN A 64 -3.39 -17.21 -4.42
N PRO A 65 -2.50 -17.10 -5.42
CA PRO A 65 -1.37 -16.16 -5.37
C PRO A 65 -1.74 -14.76 -5.87
N PHE A 66 -3.00 -14.47 -6.14
CA PHE A 66 -3.45 -13.20 -6.73
C PHE A 66 -4.12 -12.30 -5.69
N TYR A 67 -4.04 -10.99 -5.92
CA TYR A 67 -4.82 -10.01 -5.18
C TYR A 67 -6.31 -10.30 -5.27
N GLN A 68 -6.96 -10.28 -4.11
CA GLN A 68 -8.41 -10.36 -3.98
C GLN A 68 -8.92 -9.12 -3.24
N ILE A 69 -10.21 -8.83 -3.41
CA ILE A 69 -10.88 -7.69 -2.75
C ILE A 69 -11.57 -8.20 -1.50
N PHE A 70 -11.33 -7.53 -0.38
CA PHE A 70 -11.94 -7.78 0.92
C PHE A 70 -12.63 -6.53 1.46
N VAL A 71 -13.56 -6.73 2.39
CA VAL A 71 -14.22 -5.67 3.15
C VAL A 71 -13.94 -5.93 4.64
N LEU A 72 -13.42 -4.92 5.33
CA LEU A 72 -13.23 -4.90 6.77
C LEU A 72 -14.25 -3.93 7.38
N ASP A 73 -15.03 -4.43 8.32
CA ASP A 73 -15.92 -3.63 9.17
C ASP A 73 -15.11 -2.92 10.27
N LEU A 74 -15.36 -1.63 10.47
CA LEU A 74 -14.68 -0.77 11.45
C LEU A 74 -15.63 -0.30 12.57
N GLU A 75 -16.90 -0.73 12.58
CA GLU A 75 -17.84 -0.48 13.69
C GLU A 75 -17.49 -1.28 14.96
#